data_AF-A0A1C6FQF3-F1
#
_entry.id   AF-A0A1C6FQF3-F1
#
_cell.length_a   1.000
_cell.length_b   1.000
_cell.length_c   1.000
_cell.angle_alpha   90.00
_cell.angle_beta   90.00
_cell.angle_gamma   90.00
#
_symmetry.space_group_name_H-M   'P 1'
#
loop_
_entity.id
_entity.type
_entity.pdbx_description
1 polymer ?
#
loop_
_entity_poly.entity_id
_entity_poly.type
_entity_poly.pdbx_seq_one_letter_code
_entity_poly.pdbx_strand_id
1 'polypeptide(L)'
;MENIIHLPIQFFAEDGDTAESAPVQEAAPEEDNWENAFADESVDTQTEPAAEESEAEPTEQQSEEQPEQMVQITHLGEVKEVPLSEAITLAQKGMDYDHVRQERDELKNAPENALMDYFAQKGGMTRAEYIESLRQQMEQDQLSAYTQKGMDEEMARTMIELKEFKERQQKEEEEKKQEEAQKEQYRQFFREFPDVSADDIPDDVWQRVTGGETLVAAYRAHENAQLKAKLAALEQNNKNREAAVGSLTGEVGAEAPDPFLDGFLNA
;
A
#
# COMPACT_ATOMS: atom_id res chain seq x y z
N MET A 1 13.00 -11.29 6.29
CA MET A 1 11.57 -11.55 6.09
C MET A 1 10.99 -10.23 5.66
N GLU A 2 10.58 -10.17 4.41
CA GLU A 2 10.27 -8.96 3.67
C GLU A 2 8.99 -8.30 4.19
N ASN A 3 9.09 -7.04 4.61
CA ASN A 3 7.93 -6.16 4.82
C ASN A 3 7.55 -5.56 3.46
N ILE A 4 6.52 -6.12 2.82
CA ILE A 4 5.87 -5.54 1.65
C ILE A 4 4.76 -4.64 2.19
N ILE A 5 5.01 -3.33 2.19
CA ILE A 5 4.05 -2.31 2.62
C ILE A 5 3.04 -2.14 1.47
N HIS A 6 1.85 -2.70 1.61
CA HIS A 6 0.72 -2.47 0.70
C HIS A 6 -0.04 -1.23 1.19
N LEU A 7 0.13 -0.09 0.53
CA LEU A 7 -0.67 1.11 0.79
C LEU A 7 -1.85 1.19 -0.18
N PRO A 8 -3.09 1.39 0.29
CA PRO A 8 -4.25 1.55 -0.58
C PRO A 8 -4.29 2.94 -1.20
N ILE A 9 -4.29 3.01 -2.54
CA ILE A 9 -4.52 4.23 -3.33
C ILE A 9 -6.03 4.46 -3.41
N GLN A 10 -6.53 5.52 -2.78
CA GLN A 10 -7.87 6.04 -3.04
C GLN A 10 -7.83 7.48 -3.54
N PHE A 11 -8.54 7.68 -4.66
CA PHE A 11 -9.14 8.91 -5.21
C PHE A 11 -8.28 9.88 -6.05
N PHE A 12 -8.37 9.72 -7.38
CA PHE A 12 -8.12 10.75 -8.40
C PHE A 12 -9.33 10.84 -9.35
N ALA A 13 -9.94 12.02 -9.42
CA ALA A 13 -10.74 12.58 -10.51
C ALA A 13 -10.44 14.09 -10.44
N GLU A 14 -9.76 14.78 -11.38
CA GLU A 14 -10.10 15.08 -12.79
C GLU A 14 -11.53 15.64 -12.88
N ASP A 15 -11.76 16.95 -13.03
CA ASP A 15 -11.47 17.85 -14.17
C ASP A 15 -10.81 19.19 -13.72
N GLY A 16 -10.13 20.03 -14.51
CA GLY A 16 -10.05 20.14 -15.96
C GLY A 16 -10.58 21.49 -16.48
N ASP A 17 -9.68 22.48 -16.65
CA ASP A 17 -9.68 23.53 -17.70
C ASP A 17 -9.98 25.03 -17.37
N THR A 18 -9.24 25.84 -18.14
CA THR A 18 -8.81 27.27 -18.20
C THR A 18 -9.93 28.35 -18.34
N ALA A 19 -9.74 29.69 -18.22
CA ALA A 19 -8.65 30.61 -18.53
C ALA A 19 -8.80 32.03 -17.88
N GLU A 20 -7.65 32.67 -17.59
CA GLU A 20 -7.24 34.09 -17.77
C GLU A 20 -8.24 35.28 -17.74
N SER A 21 -8.09 36.21 -16.78
CA SER A 21 -7.80 37.66 -16.98
C SER A 21 -8.12 38.53 -15.74
N ALA A 22 -7.14 39.33 -15.28
CA ALA A 22 -7.24 40.36 -14.23
C ALA A 22 -7.77 41.71 -14.83
N PRO A 23 -7.99 42.84 -14.10
CA PRO A 23 -7.47 43.17 -12.76
C PRO A 23 -8.29 44.13 -11.82
N VAL A 24 -7.75 44.31 -10.60
CA VAL A 24 -7.87 45.42 -9.60
C VAL A 24 -9.23 45.66 -8.90
N GLN A 25 -9.31 45.41 -7.58
CA GLN A 25 -9.42 46.51 -6.59
C GLN A 25 -9.17 46.07 -5.13
N GLU A 26 -8.51 47.00 -4.46
CA GLU A 26 -7.92 47.09 -3.14
C GLU A 26 -8.96 47.31 -2.04
N ALA A 27 -8.95 46.49 -0.98
CA ALA A 27 -9.24 46.90 0.41
C ALA A 27 -9.15 45.68 1.34
N ALA A 28 -8.28 45.77 2.33
CA ALA A 28 -8.36 45.05 3.61
C ALA A 28 -8.72 46.08 4.69
N PRO A 29 -8.96 45.70 5.95
CA PRO A 29 -9.63 44.52 6.53
C PRO A 29 -10.76 44.95 7.49
N GLU A 30 -11.72 44.07 7.83
CA GLU A 30 -12.49 44.25 9.09
C GLU A 30 -12.62 42.90 9.81
N GLU A 31 -12.18 42.93 11.07
CA GLU A 31 -12.37 41.90 12.10
C GLU A 31 -13.83 41.87 12.57
N ASP A 32 -14.15 40.81 13.33
CA ASP A 32 -15.33 40.61 14.16
C ASP A 32 -16.64 40.21 13.46
N ASN A 33 -17.04 38.94 13.66
CA ASN A 33 -18.10 38.64 14.64
C ASN A 33 -18.44 37.14 14.64
N TRP A 34 -17.86 36.40 15.60
CA TRP A 34 -18.08 34.99 15.89
C TRP A 34 -19.25 34.81 16.86
N GLU A 35 -20.41 35.40 16.58
CA GLU A 35 -21.58 35.30 17.46
C GLU A 35 -22.88 35.51 16.66
N ASN A 36 -23.44 34.42 16.10
CA ASN A 36 -24.89 34.17 15.95
C ASN A 36 -25.19 33.09 14.89
N ALA A 37 -25.16 31.81 15.28
CA ALA A 37 -25.77 30.75 14.48
C ALA A 37 -26.51 29.69 15.33
N PHE A 38 -26.96 30.06 16.53
CA PHE A 38 -27.86 29.24 17.34
C PHE A 38 -29.08 30.05 17.78
N ALA A 39 -30.12 30.02 16.93
CA ALA A 39 -31.54 30.25 17.24
C ALA A 39 -32.31 29.81 15.98
N ASP A 40 -32.79 28.57 15.93
CA ASP A 40 -34.16 28.17 16.31
C ASP A 40 -35.23 28.87 15.45
N GLU A 41 -35.87 28.14 14.52
CA GLU A 41 -37.33 28.14 14.41
C GLU A 41 -37.85 27.04 13.48
N SER A 42 -38.63 26.13 14.06
CA SER A 42 -39.53 25.19 13.40
C SER A 42 -40.75 25.89 12.79
N VAL A 43 -41.14 25.56 11.54
CA VAL A 43 -42.52 25.71 11.07
C VAL A 43 -42.94 24.51 10.19
N ASP A 44 -44.02 23.90 10.64
CA ASP A 44 -44.88 22.87 10.05
C ASP A 44 -45.60 23.41 8.79
N THR A 45 -45.70 22.62 7.70
CA THR A 45 -46.86 22.70 6.80
C THR A 45 -47.19 21.34 6.16
N GLN A 46 -48.33 20.83 6.62
CA GLN A 46 -49.26 19.82 6.09
C GLN A 46 -49.43 19.64 4.56
N THR A 47 -49.45 18.35 4.17
CA THR A 47 -50.37 17.59 3.27
C THR A 47 -50.64 17.97 1.80
N GLU A 48 -50.34 16.97 0.94
CA GLU A 48 -50.87 16.52 -0.37
C GLU A 48 -52.33 16.88 -0.75
N PRO A 49 -52.80 16.79 -2.03
CA PRO A 49 -52.42 15.77 -3.04
C PRO A 49 -52.40 16.19 -4.54
N ALA A 50 -51.89 15.31 -5.41
CA ALA A 50 -52.57 14.79 -6.62
C ALA A 50 -51.57 14.17 -7.61
N ALA A 51 -51.89 12.93 -8.01
CA ALA A 51 -51.16 12.08 -8.94
C ALA A 51 -51.22 12.57 -10.39
N GLU A 52 -50.14 12.33 -11.13
CA GLU A 52 -50.19 11.98 -12.55
C GLU A 52 -49.08 10.95 -12.85
N GLU A 53 -49.51 9.84 -13.43
CA GLU A 53 -48.70 8.71 -13.88
C GLU A 53 -47.73 9.13 -14.99
N SER A 54 -46.49 8.63 -14.92
CA SER A 54 -45.70 8.40 -16.11
C SER A 54 -44.93 7.09 -15.93
N GLU A 55 -45.46 6.06 -16.60
CA GLU A 55 -44.78 4.82 -16.94
C GLU A 55 -43.40 5.10 -17.55
N ALA A 56 -42.36 4.63 -16.88
CA ALA A 56 -41.11 4.23 -17.52
C ALA A 56 -40.63 2.96 -16.82
N GLU A 57 -40.57 1.87 -17.58
CA GLU A 57 -40.15 0.52 -17.18
C GLU A 57 -38.85 0.54 -16.35
N PRO A 58 -38.79 -0.14 -15.20
CA PRO A 58 -37.52 -0.50 -14.59
C PRO A 58 -36.95 -1.68 -15.38
N THR A 59 -35.79 -1.46 -16.01
CA THR A 59 -34.94 -2.57 -16.43
C THR A 59 -34.47 -3.28 -15.16
N GLU A 60 -35.04 -4.45 -14.89
CA GLU A 60 -34.51 -5.44 -13.97
C GLU A 60 -33.08 -5.80 -14.40
N GLN A 61 -32.09 -5.19 -13.77
CA GLN A 61 -30.80 -5.83 -13.60
C GLN A 61 -30.83 -6.49 -12.22
N GLN A 62 -31.02 -7.82 -12.26
CA GLN A 62 -30.81 -8.72 -11.14
C GLN A 62 -29.43 -8.47 -10.52
N SER A 63 -29.40 -7.75 -9.41
CA SER A 63 -28.47 -8.11 -8.34
C SER A 63 -28.98 -9.43 -7.80
N GLU A 64 -28.24 -10.52 -8.01
CA GLU A 64 -28.46 -11.76 -7.28
C GLU A 64 -28.31 -11.43 -5.78
N GLU A 65 -29.45 -11.31 -5.08
CA GLU A 65 -29.51 -11.40 -3.63
C GLU A 65 -29.01 -12.79 -3.24
N GLN A 66 -27.69 -12.92 -3.05
CA GLN A 66 -27.15 -14.04 -2.31
C GLN A 66 -27.77 -13.99 -0.91
N PRO A 67 -28.33 -15.11 -0.39
CA PRO A 67 -28.82 -15.12 0.97
C PRO A 67 -27.67 -14.70 1.88
N GLU A 68 -27.86 -13.65 2.67
CA GLU A 68 -26.88 -13.25 3.70
C GLU A 68 -26.72 -14.45 4.65
N GLN A 69 -25.69 -15.27 4.39
CA GLN A 69 -25.39 -16.42 5.24
C GLN A 69 -24.94 -15.86 6.57
N MET A 70 -25.77 -16.02 7.60
CA MET A 70 -25.44 -15.66 8.96
C MET A 70 -24.41 -16.66 9.48
N VAL A 71 -23.25 -16.16 9.89
CA VAL A 71 -22.18 -16.96 10.47
C VAL A 71 -22.14 -16.69 11.97
N GLN A 72 -22.11 -17.76 12.77
CA GLN A 72 -21.93 -17.66 14.21
C GLN A 72 -20.45 -17.43 14.52
N ILE A 73 -20.14 -16.25 15.04
CA ILE A 73 -18.80 -15.88 15.50
C ILE A 73 -18.83 -15.85 17.03
N THR A 74 -17.90 -16.54 17.67
CA THR A 74 -17.72 -16.46 19.13
C THR A 74 -16.69 -15.39 19.44
N HIS A 75 -17.12 -14.27 20.01
CA HIS A 75 -16.24 -13.18 20.42
C HIS A 75 -16.32 -13.03 21.95
N LEU A 76 -15.19 -13.19 22.64
CA LEU A 76 -15.10 -13.10 24.11
C LEU A 76 -16.04 -14.06 24.87
N GLY A 77 -16.44 -15.18 24.25
CA GLY A 77 -17.34 -16.18 24.84
C GLY A 77 -18.83 -15.96 24.56
N GLU A 78 -19.22 -14.89 23.88
CA GLU A 78 -20.57 -14.67 23.39
C GLU A 78 -20.69 -15.12 21.92
N VAL A 79 -21.71 -15.92 21.62
CA VAL A 79 -22.04 -16.32 20.25
C VAL A 79 -22.88 -15.22 19.62
N LYS A 80 -22.36 -14.57 18.58
CA LYS A 80 -23.06 -13.56 17.80
C LYS A 80 -23.28 -14.07 16.38
N GLU A 81 -24.51 -13.92 15.90
CA GLU A 81 -24.86 -14.18 14.50
C GLU A 81 -24.64 -12.90 13.71
N VAL A 82 -23.69 -12.96 12.79
CA VAL A 82 -23.20 -11.83 12.02
C VAL A 82 -23.29 -12.19 10.54
N PRO A 83 -23.71 -11.29 9.63
CA PRO A 83 -23.72 -11.58 8.20
C PRO A 83 -22.31 -11.89 7.69
N LEU A 84 -22.19 -12.76 6.68
CA LEU A 84 -20.91 -13.21 6.13
C LEU A 84 -19.99 -12.05 5.71
N SER A 85 -20.54 -10.94 5.20
CA SER A 85 -19.78 -9.74 4.86
C SER A 85 -19.07 -9.15 6.08
N GLU A 86 -19.79 -8.95 7.18
CA GLU A 86 -19.23 -8.44 8.43
C GLU A 86 -18.26 -9.47 9.04
N ALA A 87 -18.53 -10.77 8.93
CA ALA A 87 -17.62 -11.83 9.35
C ALA A 87 -16.25 -11.77 8.64
N ILE A 88 -16.23 -11.52 7.33
CA ILE A 88 -14.99 -11.33 6.56
C ILE A 88 -14.24 -10.11 7.07
N THR A 89 -14.91 -8.97 7.30
CA THR A 89 -14.23 -7.77 7.82
C THR A 89 -13.65 -7.98 9.21
N LEU A 90 -14.35 -8.71 10.09
CA LEU A 90 -13.86 -9.06 11.41
C LEU A 90 -12.67 -10.02 11.34
N ALA A 91 -12.70 -10.98 10.40
CA ALA A 91 -11.58 -11.87 10.14
C ALA A 91 -10.35 -11.10 9.62
N GLN A 92 -10.54 -10.18 8.68
CA GLN A 92 -9.47 -9.29 8.18
C GLN A 92 -8.88 -8.45 9.33
N LYS A 93 -9.72 -7.80 10.14
CA LYS A 93 -9.27 -7.05 11.33
C LYS A 93 -8.56 -7.94 12.36
N GLY A 94 -8.96 -9.20 12.50
CA GLY A 94 -8.29 -10.17 13.36
C GLY A 94 -6.88 -10.49 12.86
N MET A 95 -6.72 -10.69 11.54
CA MET A 95 -5.42 -10.89 10.90
C MET A 95 -4.52 -9.66 11.05
N ASP A 96 -5.06 -8.45 10.82
CA ASP A 96 -4.33 -7.20 11.01
C ASP A 96 -3.92 -7.01 12.48
N TYR A 97 -4.82 -7.33 13.41
CA TYR A 97 -4.52 -7.27 14.84
C TYR A 97 -3.38 -8.21 15.22
N ASP A 98 -3.36 -9.45 14.69
CA ASP A 98 -2.27 -10.39 14.95
C ASP A 98 -0.93 -9.88 14.39
N HIS A 99 -0.92 -9.30 13.19
CA HIS A 99 0.27 -8.68 12.61
C HIS A 99 0.78 -7.50 13.44
N VAL A 100 -0.09 -6.54 13.75
CA VAL A 100 0.24 -5.38 14.59
C VAL A 100 0.69 -5.82 15.99
N ARG A 101 0.09 -6.87 16.54
CA ARG A 101 0.46 -7.43 17.83
C ARG A 101 1.88 -8.00 17.79
N GLN A 102 2.21 -8.75 16.74
CA GLN A 102 3.54 -9.30 16.49
C GLN A 102 4.57 -8.19 16.32
N GLU A 103 4.33 -7.22 15.43
CA GLU A 103 5.24 -6.09 15.21
C GLU A 103 5.47 -5.30 16.50
N ARG A 104 4.41 -5.05 17.27
CA ARG A 104 4.51 -4.38 18.56
C ARG A 104 5.31 -5.19 19.57
N ASP A 105 5.19 -6.51 19.58
CA ASP A 105 6.01 -7.37 20.44
C ASP A 105 7.47 -7.42 19.98
N GLU A 106 7.73 -7.44 18.68
CA GLU A 106 9.09 -7.32 18.11
C GLU A 106 9.73 -5.98 18.49
N LEU A 107 9.01 -4.87 18.32
CA LEU A 107 9.47 -3.53 18.71
C LEU A 107 9.70 -3.44 20.22
N LYS A 108 8.79 -3.96 21.06
CA LYS A 108 8.99 -3.98 22.52
C LYS A 108 10.23 -4.78 22.92
N ASN A 109 10.50 -5.87 22.23
CA ASN A 109 11.64 -6.75 22.49
C ASN A 109 12.88 -6.39 21.68
N ALA A 110 12.86 -5.27 20.95
CA ALA A 110 13.99 -4.82 20.15
C ALA A 110 15.23 -4.64 21.05
N PRO A 111 16.43 -5.04 20.59
CA PRO A 111 17.64 -5.01 21.41
C PRO A 111 17.99 -3.61 21.91
N GLU A 112 17.60 -2.56 21.18
CA GLU A 112 17.73 -1.16 21.56
C GLU A 112 16.94 -0.84 22.82
N ASN A 113 15.70 -1.34 22.93
CA ASN A 113 14.86 -1.13 24.10
C ASN A 113 15.42 -1.84 25.34
N ALA A 114 15.94 -3.05 25.17
CA ALA A 114 16.62 -3.76 26.26
C ALA A 114 17.87 -3.01 26.75
N LEU A 115 18.63 -2.40 25.84
CA LEU A 115 19.80 -1.59 26.19
C LEU A 115 19.40 -0.32 26.95
N MET A 116 18.35 0.37 26.52
CA MET A 116 17.81 1.55 27.23
C MET A 116 17.29 1.17 28.62
N ASP A 117 16.58 0.04 28.75
CA ASP A 117 16.11 -0.48 30.03
C ASP A 117 17.29 -0.81 30.97
N TYR A 118 18.38 -1.37 30.43
CA TYR A 118 19.60 -1.63 31.22
C TYR A 118 20.24 -0.34 31.75
N PHE A 119 20.41 0.69 30.92
CA PHE A 119 20.96 1.97 31.36
C PHE A 119 20.05 2.69 32.36
N ALA A 120 18.73 2.64 32.13
CA ALA A 120 17.74 3.18 33.04
C ALA A 120 17.81 2.49 34.42
N GLN A 121 17.82 1.15 34.45
CA GLN A 121 17.95 0.37 35.69
C GLN A 121 19.25 0.66 36.43
N LYS A 122 20.38 0.82 35.70
CA LYS A 122 21.67 1.20 36.31
C LYS A 122 21.60 2.57 36.99
N GLY A 123 20.84 3.50 36.42
CA GLY A 123 20.56 4.81 37.01
C GLY A 123 19.44 4.80 38.07
N GLY A 124 18.78 3.66 38.30
CA GLY A 124 17.60 3.59 39.16
C GLY A 124 16.38 4.34 38.61
N MET A 125 16.36 4.62 37.30
CA MET A 125 15.31 5.36 36.61
C MET A 125 14.47 4.42 35.74
N THR A 126 13.26 4.83 35.38
CA THR A 126 12.49 4.16 34.33
C THR A 126 13.04 4.53 32.94
N ARG A 127 12.73 3.73 31.91
CA ARG A 127 13.14 4.05 30.53
C ARG A 127 12.67 5.44 30.09
N ALA A 128 11.44 5.81 30.44
CA ALA A 128 10.88 7.12 30.11
C ALA A 128 11.66 8.26 30.76
N GLU A 129 11.95 8.15 32.07
CA GLU A 129 12.75 9.14 32.80
C GLU A 129 14.18 9.22 32.27
N TYR A 130 14.78 8.08 31.91
CA TYR A 130 16.12 8.05 31.32
C TYR A 130 16.16 8.78 29.97
N ILE A 131 15.20 8.53 29.08
CA ILE A 131 15.09 9.23 27.79
C ILE A 131 14.93 10.75 28.01
N GLU A 132 14.12 11.15 28.99
CA GLU A 132 13.93 12.56 29.31
C GLU A 132 15.21 13.20 29.85
N SER A 133 15.93 12.50 30.73
CA SER A 133 17.24 12.97 31.21
C SER A 133 18.28 13.09 30.08
N LEU A 134 18.21 12.20 29.08
CA LEU A 134 19.07 12.24 27.90
C LEU A 134 18.74 13.45 27.02
N ARG A 135 17.46 13.74 26.82
CA ARG A 135 17.00 14.95 26.09
C ARG A 135 17.48 16.22 26.77
N GLN A 136 17.29 16.33 28.08
CA GLN A 136 17.73 17.50 28.85
C GLN A 136 19.26 17.66 28.81
N GLN A 137 20.01 16.56 28.90
CA GLN A 137 21.46 16.59 28.74
C GLN A 137 21.87 17.06 27.35
N MET A 138 21.24 16.56 26.28
CA MET A 138 21.51 17.00 24.92
C MET A 138 21.20 18.49 24.73
N GLU A 139 20.09 18.99 25.26
CA GLU A 139 19.74 20.41 25.23
C GLU A 139 20.78 21.26 25.95
N GLN A 140 21.20 20.83 27.15
CA GLN A 140 22.22 21.52 27.92
C GLN A 140 23.59 21.50 27.23
N ASP A 141 23.97 20.38 26.61
CA ASP A 141 25.20 20.27 25.83
C ASP A 141 25.17 21.20 24.62
N GLN A 142 24.06 21.23 23.87
CA GLN A 142 23.86 22.15 22.76
C GLN A 142 23.96 23.60 23.22
N LEU A 143 23.22 23.97 24.26
CA LEU A 143 23.24 25.30 24.84
C LEU A 143 24.66 25.70 25.26
N SER A 144 25.37 24.81 25.95
CA SER A 144 26.75 25.03 26.37
C SER A 144 27.70 25.22 25.18
N ALA A 145 27.48 24.51 24.06
CA ALA A 145 28.28 24.66 22.86
C ALA A 145 28.07 26.03 22.19
N TYR A 146 26.86 26.60 22.27
CA TYR A 146 26.60 27.96 21.83
C TYR A 146 27.15 29.00 22.81
N THR A 147 27.01 28.79 24.12
CA THR A 147 27.61 29.67 25.15
C THR A 147 29.12 29.71 25.06
N GLN A 148 29.79 28.57 24.81
CA GLN A 148 31.24 28.51 24.57
C GLN A 148 31.68 29.27 23.31
N LYS A 149 30.79 29.42 22.32
CA LYS A 149 31.02 30.27 21.15
C LYS A 149 30.78 31.76 21.44
N GLY A 150 30.51 32.12 22.69
CA GLY A 150 30.30 33.50 23.13
C GLY A 150 28.90 34.04 22.83
N MET A 151 27.93 33.18 22.53
CA MET A 151 26.53 33.59 22.41
C MET A 151 25.86 33.63 23.78
N ASP A 152 24.95 34.60 23.95
CA ASP A 152 24.06 34.67 25.10
C ASP A 152 23.08 33.49 25.13
N GLU A 153 22.60 33.12 26.32
CA GLU A 153 21.72 31.97 26.53
C GLU A 153 20.39 32.09 25.77
N GLU A 154 19.78 33.28 25.74
CA GLU A 154 18.52 33.50 25.01
C GLU A 154 18.72 33.38 23.49
N MET A 155 19.81 33.97 22.99
CA MET A 155 20.17 33.85 21.58
C MET A 155 20.51 32.40 21.19
N ALA A 156 21.17 31.66 22.07
CA ALA A 156 21.47 30.25 21.84
C ALA A 156 20.19 29.41 21.72
N ARG A 157 19.19 29.63 22.58
CA ARG A 157 17.88 28.95 22.51
C ARG A 157 17.16 29.23 21.20
N THR A 158 17.09 30.50 20.78
CA THR A 158 16.46 30.86 19.50
C THR A 158 17.17 30.25 18.29
N MET A 159 18.50 30.14 18.33
CA MET A 159 19.29 29.47 17.29
C MET A 159 19.00 27.96 17.22
N ILE A 160 18.87 27.30 18.36
CA ILE A 160 18.51 25.87 18.45
C ILE A 160 17.12 25.67 17.85
N GLU A 161 16.13 26.45 18.30
CA GLU A 161 14.76 26.38 17.80
C GLU A 161 14.68 26.62 16.29
N LEU A 162 15.38 27.65 15.78
CA LEU A 162 15.43 27.94 14.34
C LEU A 162 16.06 26.79 13.55
N LYS A 163 17.09 26.14 14.11
CA LYS A 163 17.75 25.00 13.47
C LYS A 163 16.80 23.80 13.42
N GLU A 164 16.19 23.44 14.55
CA GLU A 164 15.22 22.34 14.63
C GLU A 164 14.02 22.57 13.70
N PHE A 165 13.52 23.80 13.64
CA PHE A 165 12.45 24.19 12.73
C PHE A 165 12.86 23.99 11.27
N LYS A 166 14.07 24.45 10.88
CA LYS A 166 14.60 24.26 9.53
C LYS A 166 14.81 22.79 9.19
N GLU A 167 15.39 22.00 10.09
CA GLU A 167 15.60 20.58 9.89
C GLU A 167 14.26 19.84 9.71
N ARG A 168 13.24 20.21 10.51
CA ARG A 168 11.89 19.66 10.37
C ARG A 168 11.27 20.01 9.02
N GLN A 169 11.35 21.29 8.62
CA GLN A 169 10.87 21.74 7.31
C GLN A 169 11.57 21.03 6.16
N GLN A 170 12.89 20.87 6.24
CA GLN A 170 13.67 20.16 5.21
C GLN A 170 13.29 18.68 5.14
N LYS A 171 13.13 18.01 6.29
CA LYS A 171 12.71 16.60 6.34
C LYS A 171 11.31 16.43 5.76
N GLU A 172 10.37 17.32 6.09
CA GLU A 172 9.02 17.29 5.54
C GLU A 172 9.00 17.57 4.03
N GLU A 173 9.80 18.52 3.55
CA GLU A 173 9.94 18.80 2.12
C GLU A 173 10.57 17.61 1.37
N GLU A 174 11.59 16.97 1.96
CA GLU A 174 12.22 15.78 1.39
C GLU A 174 11.25 14.60 1.37
N GLU A 175 10.49 14.37 2.43
CA GLU A 175 9.43 13.35 2.49
C GLU A 175 8.36 13.61 1.43
N LYS A 176 7.84 14.85 1.33
CA LYS A 176 6.89 15.23 0.28
C LYS A 176 7.45 15.01 -1.11
N LYS A 177 8.70 15.40 -1.36
CA LYS A 177 9.36 15.20 -2.64
C LYS A 177 9.55 13.72 -2.97
N GLN A 178 9.88 12.90 -1.97
CA GLN A 178 9.99 11.45 -2.15
C GLN A 178 8.63 10.83 -2.44
N GLU A 179 7.57 11.23 -1.73
CA GLU A 179 6.20 10.79 -1.99
C GLU A 179 5.72 11.21 -3.38
N GLU A 180 5.97 12.46 -3.79
CA GLU A 180 5.64 12.97 -5.13
C GLU A 180 6.40 12.22 -6.21
N ALA A 181 7.69 11.95 -6.01
CA ALA A 181 8.49 11.16 -6.95
C ALA A 181 7.97 9.73 -7.08
N GLN A 182 7.59 9.08 -5.97
CA GLN A 182 6.97 7.76 -5.99
C GLN A 182 5.62 7.78 -6.72
N LYS A 183 4.75 8.75 -6.41
CA LYS A 183 3.47 8.95 -7.11
C LYS A 183 3.66 9.13 -8.61
N GLU A 184 4.63 9.93 -9.03
CA GLU A 184 4.92 10.12 -10.45
C GLU A 184 5.41 8.84 -11.12
N GLN A 185 6.26 8.04 -10.44
CA GLN A 185 6.67 6.72 -10.96
C GLN A 185 5.46 5.79 -11.18
N TYR A 186 4.50 5.78 -10.26
CA TYR A 186 3.26 5.01 -10.43
C TYR A 186 2.41 5.53 -11.59
N ARG A 187 2.20 6.85 -11.68
CA ARG A 187 1.43 7.45 -12.78
C ARG A 187 2.07 7.15 -14.14
N GLN A 188 3.40 7.20 -14.21
CA GLN A 188 4.13 6.84 -15.42
C GLN A 188 3.93 5.36 -15.77
N PHE A 189 3.95 4.48 -14.78
CA PHE A 189 3.73 3.05 -14.99
C PHE A 189 2.33 2.75 -15.55
N PHE A 190 1.27 3.23 -14.91
CA PHE A 190 -0.10 2.97 -15.38
C PHE A 190 -0.42 3.64 -16.72
N ARG A 191 0.30 4.70 -17.10
CA ARG A 191 0.20 5.28 -18.44
C ARG A 191 0.79 4.37 -19.52
N GLU A 192 1.89 3.68 -19.21
CA GLU A 192 2.58 2.79 -20.16
C GLU A 192 1.93 1.40 -20.21
N PHE A 193 1.41 0.93 -19.06
CA PHE A 193 0.77 -0.38 -18.90
C PHE A 193 -0.65 -0.20 -18.34
N PRO A 194 -1.62 0.23 -19.17
CA PRO A 194 -2.99 0.48 -18.72
C PRO A 194 -3.75 -0.79 -18.34
N ASP A 195 -3.33 -1.95 -18.84
CA ASP A 195 -3.99 -3.24 -18.60
C ASP A 195 -3.52 -3.96 -17.33
N VAL A 196 -2.55 -3.40 -16.60
CA VAL A 196 -1.91 -4.03 -15.43
C VAL A 196 -2.37 -3.32 -14.17
N SER A 197 -2.97 -4.05 -13.22
CA SER A 197 -3.38 -3.52 -11.93
C SER A 197 -2.23 -3.57 -10.91
N ALA A 198 -2.36 -2.85 -9.79
CA ALA A 198 -1.36 -2.90 -8.72
C ALA A 198 -1.13 -4.32 -8.16
N ASP A 199 -2.21 -5.12 -8.08
CA ASP A 199 -2.18 -6.49 -7.58
C ASP A 199 -1.53 -7.49 -8.56
N ASP A 200 -1.41 -7.11 -9.83
CA ASP A 200 -0.80 -7.94 -10.89
C ASP A 200 0.72 -7.79 -10.95
N ILE A 201 1.30 -6.84 -10.21
CA ILE A 201 2.74 -6.55 -10.20
C ILE A 201 3.46 -7.62 -9.37
N PRO A 202 4.34 -8.46 -9.97
CA PRO A 202 5.01 -9.53 -9.25
C PRO A 202 6.07 -9.04 -8.25
N ASP A 203 6.34 -9.84 -7.22
CA ASP A 203 7.31 -9.52 -6.15
C ASP A 203 8.73 -9.22 -6.68
N ASP A 204 9.17 -9.88 -7.76
CA ASP A 204 10.50 -9.66 -8.34
C ASP A 204 10.66 -8.25 -8.92
N VAL A 205 9.56 -7.64 -9.37
CA VAL A 205 9.53 -6.25 -9.83
C VAL A 205 9.72 -5.31 -8.64
N TRP A 206 9.00 -5.55 -7.53
CA TRP A 206 9.15 -4.76 -6.30
C TRP A 206 10.54 -4.87 -5.68
N GLN A 207 11.16 -6.04 -5.75
CA GLN A 207 12.56 -6.22 -5.33
C GLN A 207 13.54 -5.39 -6.18
N ARG A 208 13.31 -5.26 -7.49
CA ARG A 208 14.14 -4.38 -8.34
C ARG A 208 13.90 -2.90 -8.04
N VAL A 209 12.65 -2.51 -7.76
CA VAL A 209 12.30 -1.12 -7.39
C VAL A 209 12.93 -0.73 -6.05
N THR A 210 12.88 -1.61 -5.06
CA THR A 210 13.60 -1.40 -3.77
C THR A 210 15.12 -1.38 -3.95
N GLY A 211 15.63 -2.03 -5.00
CA GLY A 211 17.02 -1.95 -5.45
C GLY A 211 17.39 -0.64 -6.18
N GLY A 212 16.44 0.26 -6.43
CA GLY A 212 16.64 1.56 -7.08
C GLY A 212 16.29 1.63 -8.56
N GLU A 213 15.69 0.57 -9.14
CA GLU A 213 15.15 0.62 -10.50
C GLU A 213 13.79 1.35 -10.55
N THR A 214 13.44 1.94 -11.69
CA THR A 214 12.09 2.49 -11.87
C THR A 214 11.08 1.36 -12.09
N LEU A 215 9.84 1.54 -11.63
CA LEU A 215 8.78 0.53 -11.76
C LEU A 215 8.57 0.08 -13.22
N VAL A 216 8.59 1.03 -14.16
CA VAL A 216 8.51 0.75 -15.60
C VAL A 216 9.68 -0.11 -16.10
N ALA A 217 10.91 0.19 -15.68
CA ALA A 217 12.07 -0.57 -16.11
C ALA A 217 12.06 -1.99 -15.54
N ALA A 218 11.76 -2.11 -14.25
CA ALA A 218 11.68 -3.39 -13.55
C ALA A 218 10.60 -4.30 -14.15
N TYR A 219 9.42 -3.75 -14.47
CA TYR A 219 8.34 -4.50 -15.09
C TYR A 219 8.66 -4.93 -16.52
N ARG A 220 9.24 -4.04 -17.34
CA ARG A 220 9.71 -4.40 -18.69
C ARG A 220 10.76 -5.50 -18.67
N ALA A 221 11.67 -5.48 -17.69
CA ALA A 221 12.66 -6.54 -17.52
C ALA A 221 12.00 -7.89 -17.21
N HIS A 222 11.00 -7.89 -16.32
CA HIS A 222 10.22 -9.08 -16.00
C HIS A 222 9.42 -9.60 -17.21
N GLU A 223 8.70 -8.74 -17.92
CA GLU A 223 7.96 -9.11 -19.14
C GLU A 223 8.90 -9.71 -20.20
N ASN A 224 10.07 -9.09 -20.40
CA ASN A 224 11.09 -9.59 -21.33
C ASN A 224 11.61 -10.98 -20.92
N ALA A 225 11.82 -11.22 -19.63
CA ALA A 225 12.21 -12.52 -19.10
C ALA A 225 11.12 -13.57 -19.35
N GLN A 226 9.84 -13.23 -19.12
CA GLN A 226 8.72 -14.13 -19.42
C GLN A 226 8.62 -14.47 -20.91
N LEU A 227 8.76 -13.48 -21.79
CA LEU A 227 8.71 -13.69 -23.24
C LEU A 227 9.86 -14.60 -23.71
N LYS A 228 11.08 -14.37 -23.19
CA LYS A 228 12.24 -15.24 -23.47
C LYS A 228 12.00 -16.67 -22.99
N ALA A 229 11.44 -16.86 -21.80
CA ALA A 229 11.11 -18.18 -21.29
C ALA A 229 10.05 -18.89 -22.16
N LYS A 230 9.01 -18.17 -22.59
CA LYS A 230 7.98 -18.68 -23.51
C LYS A 230 8.57 -19.08 -24.87
N LEU A 231 9.44 -18.25 -25.46
CA LEU A 231 10.12 -18.57 -26.71
C LEU A 231 11.01 -19.81 -26.57
N ALA A 232 11.82 -19.89 -25.50
CA ALA A 232 12.65 -21.06 -25.24
C ALA A 232 11.83 -22.34 -25.06
N ALA A 233 10.69 -22.27 -24.37
CA ALA A 233 9.78 -23.40 -24.19
C ALA A 233 9.15 -23.85 -25.52
N LEU A 234 8.73 -22.90 -26.38
CA LEU A 234 8.19 -23.19 -27.71
C LEU A 234 9.24 -23.82 -28.63
N GLU A 235 10.46 -23.27 -28.65
CA GLU A 235 11.56 -23.84 -29.42
C GLU A 235 11.91 -25.26 -28.96
N GLN A 236 11.95 -25.50 -27.65
CA GLN A 236 12.20 -26.82 -27.11
C GLN A 236 11.05 -27.79 -27.45
N ASN A 237 9.79 -27.35 -27.39
CA ASN A 237 8.65 -28.17 -27.77
C ASN A 237 8.69 -28.56 -29.25
N ASN A 238 9.04 -27.62 -30.13
CA ASN A 238 9.21 -27.87 -31.56
C ASN A 238 10.35 -28.86 -31.84
N LYS A 239 11.52 -28.68 -31.21
CA LYS A 239 12.64 -29.64 -31.32
C LYS A 239 12.23 -31.04 -30.86
N ASN A 240 11.53 -31.14 -29.74
CA ASN A 240 11.03 -32.41 -29.22
C ASN A 240 10.03 -33.06 -30.19
N ARG A 241 9.15 -32.27 -30.82
CA ARG A 241 8.17 -32.75 -31.81
C ARG A 241 8.83 -33.22 -33.10
N GLU A 242 9.80 -32.48 -33.62
CA GLU A 242 10.59 -32.87 -34.79
C GLU A 242 11.35 -34.17 -34.53
N ALA A 243 11.99 -34.30 -33.35
CA ALA A 243 12.66 -35.53 -32.94
C ALA A 243 11.67 -36.72 -32.81
N ALA A 244 10.50 -36.49 -32.23
CA ALA A 244 9.47 -37.52 -32.06
C ALA A 244 8.87 -38.02 -33.39
N VAL A 245 8.63 -37.12 -34.36
CA VAL A 245 8.13 -37.49 -35.70
C VAL A 245 9.23 -38.12 -36.56
N GLY A 246 10.47 -37.64 -36.44
CA GLY A 246 11.64 -38.22 -37.12
C GLY A 246 11.93 -39.66 -36.70
N SER A 247 11.68 -40.01 -35.43
CA SER A 247 11.87 -41.38 -34.92
C SER A 247 10.86 -42.40 -35.45
N LEU A 248 9.71 -41.97 -36.00
CA LEU A 248 8.72 -42.87 -36.61
C LEU A 248 9.05 -43.22 -38.08
N THR A 249 9.90 -42.43 -38.73
CA THR A 249 10.37 -42.70 -40.11
C THR A 249 11.70 -43.47 -40.11
N GLY A 250 12.30 -43.66 -38.93
CA GLY A 250 13.65 -44.19 -38.73
C GLY A 250 13.73 -45.67 -38.33
N GLU A 251 12.75 -46.51 -38.65
CA GLU A 251 12.92 -47.98 -38.64
C GLU A 251 11.88 -48.68 -39.53
N VAL A 252 11.80 -48.29 -40.81
CA VAL A 252 11.27 -49.18 -41.86
C VAL A 252 12.44 -49.52 -42.77
N GLY A 253 13.43 -50.20 -42.19
CA GLY A 253 14.63 -50.66 -42.85
C GLY A 253 14.94 -52.08 -42.40
N ALA A 254 14.60 -53.03 -43.27
CA ALA A 254 14.79 -54.48 -43.20
C ALA A 254 13.82 -55.26 -42.30
N GLU A 255 13.02 -56.09 -42.97
CA GLU A 255 12.24 -57.20 -42.42
C GLU A 255 13.09 -58.06 -41.47
N ALA A 256 12.98 -57.81 -40.16
CA ALA A 256 13.19 -58.86 -39.18
C ALA A 256 11.83 -59.55 -39.00
N PRO A 257 11.72 -60.89 -39.15
CA PRO A 257 10.47 -61.59 -38.91
C PRO A 257 10.02 -61.33 -37.47
N ASP A 258 8.78 -60.88 -37.31
CA ASP A 258 8.17 -60.59 -36.01
C ASP A 258 8.16 -61.87 -35.16
N PRO A 259 8.88 -61.91 -34.00
CA PRO A 259 8.92 -63.08 -33.14
C PRO A 259 7.54 -63.54 -32.64
N PHE A 260 6.54 -62.64 -32.59
CA PHE A 260 5.16 -63.01 -32.27
C PHE A 260 4.48 -63.78 -33.40
N LEU A 261 4.67 -63.36 -34.65
CA LEU A 261 4.13 -64.07 -35.81
C LEU A 261 4.78 -65.44 -36.00
N ASP A 262 6.07 -65.54 -35.72
CA ASP A 262 6.83 -66.80 -35.84
C ASP A 262 6.41 -67.85 -34.80
N GLY A 263 6.00 -67.41 -33.60
CA GLY A 263 5.44 -68.28 -32.57
C GLY A 263 3.97 -68.67 -32.81
N PHE A 264 3.20 -67.81 -33.50
CA PHE A 264 1.79 -68.07 -33.80
C PHE A 264 1.60 -69.01 -35.00
N LEU A 265 2.48 -68.93 -36.01
CA LEU A 265 2.40 -69.75 -37.21
C LEU A 265 3.03 -71.14 -37.07
N ASN A 266 3.82 -71.37 -36.00
CA ASN A 266 4.46 -72.65 -35.69
C ASN A 266 3.85 -73.37 -34.47
N ALA A 267 2.62 -73.03 -34.07
CA ALA A 267 1.87 -73.67 -32.99
C ALA A 267 0.74 -74.58 -33.50
#